data_AF-A0A7V9JEG1-F1
#
_entry.id   AF-A0A7V9JEG1-F1
#
_cell.length_a   1.000
_cell.length_b   1.000
_cell.length_c   1.000
_cell.angle_alpha   90.00
_cell.angle_beta   90.00
_cell.angle_gamma   90.00
#
_symmetry.space_group_name_H-M   'P 1'
#
loop_
_entity.id
_entity.type
_entity.pdbx_description
1 polymer ?
#
loop_
_entity_poly.entity_id
_entity_poly.type
_entity_poly.pdbx_seq_one_letter_code
_entity_poly.pdbx_strand_id
1 'polypeptide(L)'
;MENQGRVTVSESSQERSVRLIETSGLTAEYSTGCTPTGEWFALGTIVREVGKTSMPAWVLVGTGTSVEDAIQNLSNEIGTQARNLELV
;
A
#
# COMPACT_ATOMS: atom_id res chain seq x y z
N MET A 1 -41.04 4.60 18.69
CA MET A 1 -39.97 5.59 18.44
C MET A 1 -38.89 5.30 19.45
N GLU A 2 -37.81 4.65 19.05
CA GLU A 2 -36.70 4.29 19.95
C GLU A 2 -35.41 4.85 19.39
N ASN A 3 -34.84 5.80 20.13
CA ASN A 3 -33.53 6.41 19.90
C ASN A 3 -32.45 5.34 20.14
N GLN A 4 -31.66 5.01 19.12
CA GLN A 4 -30.41 4.29 19.32
C GLN A 4 -29.23 5.26 19.27
N GLY A 5 -28.49 5.25 20.37
CA GLY A 5 -27.48 6.22 20.74
C GLY A 5 -26.28 6.24 19.80
N ARG A 6 -25.77 7.46 19.66
CA ARG A 6 -24.48 7.86 19.11
C ARG A 6 -23.34 6.97 19.64
N VAL A 7 -22.78 6.13 18.76
CA VAL A 7 -21.46 5.52 18.99
C VAL A 7 -20.43 6.61 18.79
N THR A 8 -19.86 7.08 19.90
CA THR A 8 -18.70 7.97 19.86
C THR A 8 -17.49 7.07 19.68
N VAL A 9 -16.99 6.96 18.45
CA VAL A 9 -15.68 6.36 18.19
C VAL A 9 -14.65 7.38 18.68
N SER A 10 -14.04 7.09 19.82
CA SER A 10 -12.85 7.80 20.27
C SER A 10 -11.70 7.36 19.35
N GLU A 11 -11.48 8.09 18.26
CA GLU A 11 -10.25 8.00 17.49
C GLU A 11 -9.11 8.49 18.37
N SER A 12 -8.42 7.55 19.02
CA SER A 12 -7.11 7.84 19.58
C SER A 12 -6.20 8.19 18.41
N SER A 13 -5.79 9.45 18.34
CA SER A 13 -4.85 10.02 17.37
C SER A 13 -3.47 9.38 17.48
N GLN A 14 -3.34 8.12 17.06
CA GLN A 14 -2.08 7.62 16.54
C GLN A 14 -2.00 8.18 15.12
N GLU A 15 -1.08 9.12 14.90
CA GLU A 15 -0.56 9.44 13.59
C GLU A 15 -0.30 8.11 12.85
N ARG A 16 -1.25 7.72 11.99
CA ARG A 16 -1.01 6.66 11.03
C ARG A 16 0.04 7.22 10.09
N SER A 17 1.31 6.93 10.38
CA SER A 17 2.40 7.14 9.43
C SER A 17 2.04 6.34 8.18
N VAL A 18 1.49 7.02 7.19
CA VAL A 18 1.16 6.45 5.89
C VAL A 18 2.50 6.09 5.24
N ARG A 19 2.71 4.81 4.95
CA ARG A 19 3.94 4.35 4.32
C ARG A 19 3.74 4.36 2.81
N LEU A 20 4.57 5.13 2.12
CA LEU A 20 4.48 5.33 0.68
C LEU A 20 5.75 4.83 -0.03
N ILE A 21 5.58 4.24 -1.21
CA ILE A 21 6.63 4.02 -2.19
C ILE A 21 6.25 4.81 -3.44
N GLU A 22 7.14 5.69 -3.90
CA GLU A 22 6.96 6.44 -5.13
C GLU A 22 7.94 5.92 -6.18
N THR A 23 7.45 5.62 -7.38
CA THR A 23 8.29 5.15 -8.49
C THR A 23 7.67 5.61 -9.79
N SER A 24 8.36 6.49 -10.51
CA SER A 24 8.09 6.86 -11.91
C SER A 24 6.61 6.88 -12.31
N GLY A 25 5.84 7.76 -11.68
CA GLY A 25 4.41 7.95 -12.00
C GLY A 25 3.45 6.98 -11.30
N LEU A 26 3.95 6.05 -10.48
CA LEU A 26 3.16 5.22 -9.58
C LEU A 26 3.45 5.59 -8.13
N THR A 27 2.40 5.63 -7.32
CA THR A 27 2.50 5.77 -5.86
C THR A 27 1.80 4.58 -5.24
N ALA A 28 2.45 3.94 -4.27
CA ALA A 28 1.87 2.84 -3.53
C ALA A 28 1.81 3.17 -2.04
N GLU A 29 0.61 3.15 -1.48
CA GLU A 29 0.45 3.04 -0.02
C GLU A 29 0.59 1.58 0.37
N TYR A 30 1.44 1.28 1.35
CA TYR A 30 1.69 -0.10 1.73
C TYR A 30 1.62 -0.35 3.23
N SER A 31 1.33 -1.60 3.56
CA SER A 31 1.41 -2.14 4.91
C SER A 31 2.25 -3.40 4.91
N THR A 32 2.93 -3.67 6.02
CA THR A 32 3.76 -4.86 6.18
C THR A 32 3.15 -5.82 7.19
N GLY A 33 3.33 -7.11 6.98
CA GLY A 33 2.96 -8.14 7.95
C GLY A 33 3.86 -9.35 7.87
N CYS A 34 3.68 -10.26 8.83
CA CYS A 34 4.36 -11.55 8.86
C CYS A 34 3.30 -12.64 8.90
N THR A 35 3.45 -13.64 8.05
CA THR A 35 2.57 -14.81 7.99
C THR A 35 2.82 -15.74 9.19
N PRO A 36 1.89 -16.65 9.52
CA PRO A 36 2.11 -17.64 10.59
C PRO A 36 3.32 -18.55 10.35
N THR A 37 3.77 -18.71 9.10
CA THR A 37 4.94 -19.50 8.71
C THR A 37 6.25 -18.71 8.81
N GLY A 38 6.21 -17.43 9.20
CA GLY A 38 7.39 -16.58 9.37
C GLY A 38 7.85 -15.82 8.13
N GLU A 39 7.10 -15.90 7.02
CA GLU A 39 7.39 -15.12 5.81
C GLU A 39 6.86 -13.70 5.96
N TRP A 40 7.68 -12.70 5.65
CA TRP A 40 7.29 -11.30 5.63
C TRP A 40 6.67 -10.91 4.29
N PHE A 41 5.68 -10.03 4.34
CA PHE A 41 5.07 -9.44 3.16
C PHE A 41 4.88 -7.94 3.30
N ALA A 42 4.91 -7.24 2.16
CA ALA A 42 4.51 -5.85 1.99
C ALA A 42 3.37 -5.81 0.97
N LEU A 43 2.18 -5.42 1.42
CA LEU A 43 0.97 -5.28 0.62
C LEU A 43 0.82 -3.83 0.18
N GLY A 44 1.01 -3.55 -1.11
CA GLY A 44 0.89 -2.22 -1.69
C GLY A 44 -0.42 -2.05 -2.45
N THR A 45 -1.11 -0.93 -2.23
CA THR A 45 -2.20 -0.42 -3.07
C THR A 45 -1.64 0.66 -3.97
N ILE A 46 -1.56 0.38 -5.27
CA ILE A 46 -0.94 1.24 -6.26
C ILE A 46 -2.00 2.14 -6.86
N VAL A 47 -1.70 3.43 -6.86
CA VAL A 47 -2.44 4.45 -7.58
C VAL A 47 -1.54 5.10 -8.63
N ARG A 48 -2.12 5.41 -9.78
CA ARG A 48 -1.48 6.19 -10.83
C ARG A 48 -2.29 7.47 -11.00
N GLU A 49 -1.65 8.61 -10.81
CA GLU A 49 -2.23 9.91 -11.14
C GLU A 49 -1.76 10.32 -12.54
N VAL A 50 -2.71 10.40 -13.49
CA VAL A 50 -2.46 10.93 -14.84
C VAL A 50 -3.34 12.15 -15.04
N GLY A 51 -2.80 13.33 -14.77
CA GLY A 51 -3.55 14.59 -14.84
C GLY A 51 -4.72 14.61 -13.85
N LYS A 52 -5.97 14.62 -14.33
CA LYS A 52 -7.18 14.59 -13.49
C LYS A 52 -7.85 13.22 -13.40
N THR A 53 -7.26 12.21 -14.02
CA THR A 53 -7.83 10.86 -14.07
C THR A 53 -7.01 9.95 -13.17
N SER A 54 -7.64 9.44 -12.11
CA SER A 54 -7.08 8.31 -11.37
C SER A 54 -7.41 7.03 -12.13
N MET A 55 -6.39 6.21 -12.37
CA MET A 55 -6.64 4.84 -12.81
C MET A 55 -7.19 4.01 -11.63
N PRO A 56 -7.91 2.90 -11.90
CA PRO A 56 -8.29 1.97 -10.86
C PRO A 56 -7.06 1.57 -10.05
N ALA A 57 -7.17 1.57 -8.72
CA ALA A 57 -6.10 1.06 -7.89
C ALA A 57 -5.96 -0.46 -8.09
N TRP A 58 -4.73 -0.95 -8.09
CA TRP A 58 -4.46 -2.39 -8.06
C TRP A 58 -3.51 -2.74 -6.93
N VAL A 59 -3.40 -4.04 -6.64
CA VAL A 59 -2.64 -4.54 -5.49
C VAL A 59 -1.40 -5.27 -5.99
N LEU A 60 -0.26 -5.02 -5.35
CA LEU A 60 0.97 -5.82 -5.48
C LEU A 60 1.42 -6.29 -4.11
N VAL A 61 2.15 -7.41 -4.10
CA VAL A 61 2.72 -7.97 -2.89
C VAL A 61 4.19 -8.26 -3.13
N GLY A 62 5.06 -7.69 -2.29
CA GLY A 62 6.42 -8.16 -2.14
C GLY A 62 6.51 -9.12 -0.96
N THR A 63 7.22 -10.23 -1.11
CA THR A 63 7.49 -11.18 -0.01
C THR A 63 8.98 -11.28 0.27
N GLY A 64 9.37 -11.75 1.46
CA GLY A 64 10.78 -11.89 1.82
C GLY A 64 11.02 -12.53 3.18
N THR A 65 12.30 -12.73 3.51
CA THR A 65 12.73 -13.30 4.79
C THR A 65 12.79 -12.27 5.92
N SER A 66 12.76 -10.98 5.58
CA SER A 66 12.69 -9.84 6.49
C SER A 66 11.67 -8.81 6.01
N VAL A 67 11.33 -7.85 6.87
CA VAL A 67 10.44 -6.75 6.48
C VAL A 67 11.09 -5.88 5.40
N GLU A 68 12.40 -5.69 5.46
CA GLU A 68 13.18 -4.95 4.47
C GLU A 68 13.16 -5.65 3.10
N ASP A 69 13.33 -6.97 3.07
CA ASP A 69 13.25 -7.76 1.83
C ASP A 69 11.87 -7.64 1.18
N ALA A 70 10.80 -7.74 1.99
CA ALA A 70 9.44 -7.65 1.49
C ALA A 70 9.13 -6.27 0.90
N ILE A 71 9.58 -5.19 1.55
CA ILE A 71 9.45 -3.81 1.06
C ILE A 71 10.26 -3.63 -0.23
N GLN A 72 11.50 -4.12 -0.27
CA GLN A 72 12.35 -4.01 -1.46
C GLN A 72 11.76 -4.77 -2.65
N ASN A 73 11.23 -5.96 -2.43
CA ASN A 73 10.58 -6.74 -3.47
C ASN A 73 9.28 -6.09 -3.96
N LEU A 74 8.48 -5.48 -3.07
CA LEU A 74 7.33 -4.68 -3.47
C LEU A 74 7.76 -3.49 -4.35
N SER A 75 8.83 -2.78 -3.97
CA SER A 75 9.39 -1.67 -4.75
C SER A 75 9.83 -2.12 -6.15
N ASN A 76 10.51 -3.28 -6.24
CA ASN A 76 10.93 -3.86 -7.51
C ASN A 76 9.75 -4.23 -8.42
N GLU A 77 8.67 -4.75 -7.84
CA GLU A 77 7.44 -5.05 -8.56
C GLU A 77 6.75 -3.78 -9.07
N ILE A 78 6.67 -2.74 -8.26
CA ILE A 78 6.15 -1.43 -8.68
C ILE A 78 6.99 -0.88 -9.86
N GLY A 79 8.32 -0.94 -9.77
CA GLY A 79 9.20 -0.52 -10.86
C GLY A 79 9.03 -1.35 -12.14
N THR A 80 8.71 -2.63 -12.02
CA THR A 80 8.37 -3.48 -13.17
C THR A 80 7.03 -3.09 -13.79
N GLN A 81 6.01 -2.78 -12.97
CA GLN A 81 4.74 -2.25 -13.48
C GLN A 81 4.92 -0.89 -14.16
N ALA A 82 5.74 0.00 -13.60
CA ALA A 82 6.01 1.31 -14.21
C ALA A 82 6.61 1.17 -15.61
N ARG A 83 7.55 0.22 -15.81
CA ARG A 83 8.12 -0.09 -17.13
C ARG A 83 7.10 -0.69 -18.10
N ASN A 84 6.27 -1.62 -17.64
CA ASN A 84 5.21 -2.22 -18.47
C ASN A 84 4.16 -1.19 -18.93
N LEU A 85 4.00 -0.11 -18.17
CA LEU A 85 3.13 1.02 -18.49
C LEU A 85 3.85 2.16 -19.24
N GLU A 86 5.11 1.95 -19.63
CA GLU A 86 5.94 2.93 -20.36
C GLU A 86 6.07 4.28 -19.63
N LEU A 87 6.14 4.24 -18.28
CA LEU A 87 6.34 5.44 -17.45
C LEU A 87 7.82 5.78 -17.22
N VAL A 88 8.72 4.89 -17.65
CA VAL A 88 10.19 4.94 -17.55
C VAL A 88 10.85 4.32 -18.76
#